data_AF-A0A074W6K1-F1
#
_entry.id   AF-A0A074W6K1-F1
#
_cell.length_a   1.000
_cell.length_b   1.000
_cell.length_c   1.000
_cell.angle_alpha   90.00
_cell.angle_beta   90.00
_cell.angle_gamma   90.00
#
_symmetry.space_group_name_H-M   'P 1'
#
loop_
_entity.id
_entity.type
_entity.pdbx_description
1 polymer ?
#
loop_
_entity_poly.entity_id
_entity_poly.type
_entity_poly.pdbx_seq_one_letter_code
_entity_poly.pdbx_strand_id
1 'polypeptide(L)'
;MASISTANHWLWNFAVAMITPVAINNIGYKYYIVYACIGSCIPITVYFLYPETKGRSLEELDTIFKDSPSVLGTVKYAKYKPMMTAEEVPYAKTSEHVHEEKV
;
A
#
# COMPACT_ATOMS: atom_id res chain seq x y z
N MET A 1 -5.32 12.34 -0.58
CA MET A 1 -5.18 10.98 -1.17
C MET A 1 -6.45 10.12 -1.04
N ALA A 2 -7.29 10.30 -0.02
CA ALA A 2 -8.52 9.51 0.16
C ALA A 2 -9.51 9.58 -1.02
N SER A 3 -9.64 10.73 -1.68
CA SER A 3 -10.57 10.90 -2.82
C SER A 3 -10.24 10.00 -4.02
N ILE A 4 -8.94 9.82 -4.34
CA ILE A 4 -8.50 8.97 -5.45
C ILE A 4 -8.80 7.51 -5.15
N SER A 5 -8.54 7.05 -3.92
CA SER A 5 -8.85 5.69 -3.49
C SER A 5 -10.35 5.40 -3.60
N THR A 6 -11.19 6.31 -3.10
CA THR A 6 -12.64 6.16 -3.15
C THR A 6 -13.14 6.16 -4.60
N ALA A 7 -12.69 7.10 -5.43
CA ALA A 7 -13.06 7.16 -6.84
C ALA A 7 -12.67 5.88 -7.60
N ASN A 8 -11.45 5.37 -7.40
CA ASN A 8 -10.99 4.13 -8.00
C ASN A 8 -11.83 2.92 -7.56
N HIS A 9 -12.19 2.84 -6.27
CA HIS A 9 -13.05 1.77 -5.78
C HIS A 9 -14.43 1.76 -6.46
N TRP A 10 -15.07 2.93 -6.55
CA TRP A 10 -16.38 3.05 -7.22
C TRP A 10 -16.30 2.79 -8.73
N LEU A 11 -15.22 3.23 -9.39
CA LEU A 11 -14.98 2.98 -10.80
C LEU A 11 -14.92 1.47 -11.10
N TRP A 12 -14.14 0.71 -10.32
CA TRP A 12 -14.02 -0.73 -10.52
C TRP A 12 -15.28 -1.50 -10.17
N ASN A 13 -16.03 -1.05 -9.14
CA ASN A 13 -17.35 -1.63 -8.85
C ASN A 13 -18.31 -1.47 -10.03
N PHE A 14 -18.33 -0.29 -10.68
CA PHE A 14 -19.12 -0.05 -11.88
C PHE A 14 -18.66 -0.92 -13.06
N ALA A 15 -17.35 -0.99 -13.31
CA ALA A 15 -16.79 -1.80 -14.39
C ALA A 15 -17.17 -3.28 -14.25
N VAL A 16 -17.03 -3.85 -13.05
CA VAL A 16 -17.41 -5.24 -12.78
C VAL A 16 -18.91 -5.46 -12.95
N ALA A 17 -19.76 -4.53 -12.48
CA ALA A 17 -21.21 -4.62 -12.63
C ALA A 17 -21.64 -4.66 -14.11
N MET A 18 -20.96 -3.91 -14.98
CA MET A 18 -21.25 -3.88 -16.42
C MET A 18 -20.66 -5.09 -17.18
N ILE A 19 -19.44 -5.50 -16.85
CA ILE A 19 -18.73 -6.58 -17.57
C ILE A 19 -19.30 -7.97 -17.21
N THR A 20 -19.63 -8.19 -15.93
CA THR A 20 -20.06 -9.51 -15.43
C THR A 20 -21.25 -10.12 -16.19
N PRO A 21 -22.38 -9.41 -16.45
CA PRO A 21 -23.51 -10.01 -17.18
C PRO A 21 -23.14 -10.36 -18.63
N VAL A 22 -22.35 -9.51 -19.31
CA VAL A 22 -21.88 -9.75 -20.68
C VAL A 22 -20.94 -10.95 -20.72
N ALA A 23 -20.01 -11.03 -19.76
CA ALA A 23 -19.05 -12.12 -19.67
C ALA A 23 -19.73 -13.46 -19.37
N ILE A 24 -20.67 -13.50 -18.42
CA ILE A 24 -21.39 -14.75 -18.10
C ILE A 24 -22.22 -15.22 -19.30
N ASN A 25 -22.84 -14.31 -20.06
CA ASN A 25 -23.59 -14.68 -21.26
C ASN A 25 -22.71 -15.30 -22.36
N ASN A 26 -21.50 -14.76 -22.58
CA ASN A 26 -20.61 -15.22 -23.64
C ASN A 26 -19.74 -16.43 -23.26
N ILE A 27 -19.18 -16.45 -22.06
CA ILE A 27 -18.17 -17.43 -21.62
C ILE A 27 -18.62 -18.30 -20.44
N GLY A 28 -19.80 -18.04 -19.87
CA GLY A 28 -20.41 -18.86 -18.81
C GLY A 28 -19.49 -19.06 -17.61
N TYR A 29 -19.32 -20.32 -17.20
CA TYR A 29 -18.50 -20.68 -16.04
C TYR A 29 -17.02 -20.32 -16.17
N LYS A 30 -16.50 -20.12 -17.40
CA LYS A 30 -15.09 -19.78 -17.61
C LYS A 30 -14.74 -18.40 -17.07
N TYR A 31 -15.72 -17.52 -16.90
CA TYR A 31 -15.52 -16.21 -16.27
C TYR A 31 -14.98 -16.32 -14.84
N TYR A 32 -15.37 -17.34 -14.08
CA TYR A 32 -14.86 -17.55 -12.72
C TYR A 32 -13.35 -17.84 -12.71
N ILE A 33 -12.83 -18.51 -13.75
CA ILE A 33 -11.39 -18.76 -13.90
C ILE A 33 -10.64 -17.44 -14.16
N VAL A 34 -11.20 -16.57 -15.01
CA VAL A 34 -10.64 -15.23 -15.26
C VAL A 34 -10.60 -14.42 -13.97
N TYR A 35 -11.68 -14.46 -13.19
CA TYR A 35 -11.74 -13.77 -11.90
C TYR A 35 -10.70 -14.31 -10.91
N ALA A 36 -10.49 -15.63 -10.86
CA ALA A 36 -9.45 -16.25 -10.06
C ALA A 36 -8.03 -15.82 -10.50
N CYS A 37 -7.77 -15.75 -11.81
CA CYS A 37 -6.48 -15.29 -12.33
C CYS A 37 -6.20 -13.83 -11.95
N ILE A 38 -7.15 -12.92 -12.17
CA ILE A 38 -7.00 -11.51 -11.80
C ILE A 38 -6.86 -11.37 -10.28
N GLY A 39 -7.67 -12.10 -9.51
CA GLY A 39 -7.59 -12.13 -8.06
C GLY A 39 -6.24 -12.63 -7.54
N SER A 40 -5.60 -13.59 -8.24
CA SER A 40 -4.27 -14.10 -7.88
C SER A 40 -3.14 -13.08 -8.07
N CYS A 41 -3.32 -12.08 -8.94
CA CYS A 41 -2.34 -10.98 -9.08
C CYS A 41 -2.25 -10.11 -7.82
N ILE A 42 -3.33 -10.02 -7.03
CA ILE A 42 -3.38 -9.21 -5.80
C ILE A 42 -2.40 -9.72 -4.74
N PRO A 43 -2.45 -10.99 -4.27
CA PRO A 43 -1.53 -11.48 -3.26
C PRO A 43 -0.07 -11.46 -3.75
N ILE A 44 0.18 -11.70 -5.04
CA ILE A 44 1.52 -11.57 -5.64
C ILE A 44 2.04 -10.14 -5.47
N THR A 45 1.23 -9.15 -5.86
CA THR A 45 1.59 -7.73 -5.74
C THR A 45 1.80 -7.33 -4.29
N VAL A 46 0.89 -7.72 -3.39
CA VAL A 46 0.97 -7.43 -1.95
C VAL A 46 2.26 -8.01 -1.36
N TYR A 47 2.60 -9.26 -1.69
CA TYR A 47 3.80 -9.91 -1.17
C TYR A 47 5.10 -9.19 -1.56
N PHE A 48 5.19 -8.65 -2.79
CA PHE A 48 6.43 -8.04 -3.29
C PHE A 48 6.55 -6.53 -3.07
N LEU A 49 5.43 -5.79 -2.97
CA LEU A 49 5.45 -4.32 -2.98
C LEU A 49 5.02 -3.68 -1.65
N TYR A 50 4.30 -4.39 -0.79
CA TYR A 50 3.71 -3.80 0.42
C TYR A 50 4.50 -4.22 1.67
N PRO A 51 5.21 -3.27 2.34
CA PRO A 51 5.86 -3.56 3.60
C PRO A 51 4.83 -3.75 4.73
N GLU A 52 5.19 -4.51 5.77
CA GLU A 52 4.35 -4.68 6.96
C GLU A 52 4.16 -3.33 7.69
N THR A 53 2.90 -2.96 7.92
CA THR A 53 2.50 -1.68 8.51
C THR A 53 2.05 -1.81 9.97
N LYS A 54 1.76 -3.03 10.45
CA LYS A 54 1.29 -3.24 11.82
C LYS A 54 2.36 -2.85 12.84
N GLY A 55 1.96 -2.01 13.81
CA GLY A 55 2.83 -1.61 14.93
C GLY A 55 3.85 -0.52 14.59
N ARG A 56 3.81 0.04 13.38
CA ARG A 56 4.67 1.15 12.94
C ARG A 56 3.94 2.48 12.95
N SER A 57 4.67 3.55 13.26
CA SER A 57 4.14 4.91 13.10
C SER A 57 4.11 5.30 11.61
N LEU A 58 3.26 6.28 11.25
CA LEU A 58 3.22 6.81 9.89
C LEU A 58 4.55 7.42 9.47
N GLU A 59 5.30 7.96 10.43
CA GLU A 59 6.60 8.60 10.22
C GLU A 59 7.71 7.56 9.96
N GLU A 60 7.67 6.42 10.65
CA GLU A 60 8.57 5.30 10.40
C GLU A 60 8.34 4.74 8.99
N LEU A 61 7.08 4.61 8.58
CA LEU A 61 6.71 4.17 7.24
C LEU A 61 7.20 5.14 6.17
N ASP A 62 7.00 6.45 6.33
CA ASP A 62 7.50 7.46 5.40
C ASP A 62 9.03 7.39 5.25
N THR A 63 9.75 7.17 6.36
CA THR A 63 11.20 6.96 6.34
C THR A 63 11.59 5.69 5.58
N ILE A 64 10.85 4.59 5.78
CA ILE A 64 11.08 3.32 5.06
C ILE A 64 10.89 3.49 3.55
N PHE A 65 9.90 4.26 3.11
CA PHE A 65 9.66 4.52 1.68
C PHE A 65 10.69 5.48 1.07
N LYS A 66 11.20 6.46 1.84
CA LYS A 66 12.24 7.40 1.39
C LYS A 66 13.62 6.78 1.29
N ASP A 67 14.00 5.97 2.28
CA ASP A 67 15.34 5.37 2.37
C ASP A 67 15.46 4.07 1.56
N SER A 68 14.35 3.53 1.05
CA SER A 68 14.36 2.29 0.29
C SER A 68 15.08 2.47 -1.06
N PRO A 69 16.03 1.58 -1.40
CA PRO A 69 16.81 1.70 -2.63
C PRO A 69 16.00 1.40 -3.91
N SER A 70 14.81 0.78 -3.80
CA SER A 70 13.96 0.45 -4.94
C SER A 70 12.54 0.08 -4.48
N VAL A 71 11.54 0.24 -5.36
CA VAL A 71 10.13 -0.14 -5.12
C VAL A 71 9.97 -1.60 -4.69
N LEU A 72 10.77 -2.51 -5.25
CA LEU A 72 10.79 -3.93 -4.86
C LEU A 72 11.70 -4.20 -3.65
N GLY A 73 12.62 -3.27 -3.36
CA GLY A 73 13.51 -3.34 -2.21
C GLY A 73 12.84 -2.95 -0.89
N THR A 74 11.74 -2.21 -0.94
CA THR A 74 11.06 -1.64 0.23
C THR A 74 10.56 -2.70 1.19
N VAL A 75 9.98 -3.79 0.69
CA VAL A 75 9.50 -4.90 1.54
C VAL A 75 10.66 -5.57 2.27
N LYS A 76 11.78 -5.77 1.57
CA LYS A 76 12.98 -6.36 2.15
C LYS A 76 13.60 -5.42 3.19
N TYR A 77 13.73 -4.13 2.86
CA TYR A 77 14.27 -3.10 3.75
C TYR A 77 13.46 -2.96 5.03
N ALA A 78 12.13 -2.91 4.91
CA ALA A 78 11.20 -2.85 6.02
C ALA A 78 11.31 -4.06 6.97
N LYS A 79 11.77 -5.22 6.51
CA LYS A 79 11.91 -6.41 7.36
C LYS A 79 13.13 -6.36 8.28
N TYR A 80 14.19 -5.65 7.88
CA TYR A 80 15.44 -5.58 8.64
C TYR A 80 15.51 -4.38 9.58
N LYS A 81 14.68 -3.35 9.38
CA LYS A 81 14.62 -2.19 10.26
C LYS A 81 13.83 -2.53 11.54
N PRO A 82 14.44 -2.47 12.74
CA PRO A 82 13.70 -2.63 13.99
C PRO A 82 12.66 -1.51 14.14
N MET A 83 11.55 -1.81 14.81
CA MET A 83 10.52 -0.81 15.11
C MET A 83 11.14 0.30 15.96
N MET A 84 11.07 1.54 15.48
CA MET A 84 11.62 2.69 16.19
C MET A 84 10.68 3.08 17.34
N THR A 85 11.25 3.44 18.48
CA THR A 85 10.49 4.17 19.51
C THR A 85 10.24 5.60 19.03
N ALA A 86 9.18 6.25 19.52
CA ALA A 86 8.77 7.57 19.06
C ALA A 86 9.90 8.64 19.15
N GLU A 87 10.84 8.49 20.09
CA GLU A 87 11.99 9.39 20.28
C GLU A 87 13.09 9.23 19.22
N GLU A 88 13.18 8.07 18.55
CA GLU A 88 14.22 7.79 17.55
C GLU A 88 13.86 8.29 16.14
N VAL A 89 12.62 8.74 15.93
CA VAL A 89 12.13 9.17 14.62
C VAL A 89 12.79 10.51 14.23
N PRO A 90 13.49 10.60 13.07
CA PRO A 90 14.30 11.78 12.69
C PRO A 90 13.54 13.12 12.66
N TYR A 91 12.23 13.08 12.42
CA TYR A 91 11.39 14.27 12.43
C TYR A 91 11.11 14.80 13.85
N ALA A 92 11.02 13.93 14.88
CA ALA A 92 10.81 14.32 16.28
C ALA A 92 11.96 15.21 16.78
N LYS A 93 13.21 14.80 16.49
CA LYS A 93 14.40 15.63 16.78
C LYS A 93 14.39 16.96 16.03
N THR A 94 13.94 16.96 14.78
CA THR A 94 13.89 18.19 13.97
C THR A 94 12.85 19.18 14.51
N SER A 95 11.70 18.70 14.98
CA SER A 95 10.68 19.56 15.61
C SER A 95 11.08 20.11 16.97
N GLU A 96 11.77 19.34 17.82
CA GLU A 96 12.25 19.84 19.12
C GLU A 96 13.32 20.93 18.95
N HIS A 97 14.29 20.73 18.06
CA HIS A 97 15.32 21.74 17.78
C HIS A 97 14.74 23.03 17.16
N VAL A 98 13.69 22.94 16.34
CA VAL A 98 13.01 24.12 15.76
C VAL A 98 12.16 24.87 16.79
N HIS A 99 11.69 24.20 17.84
CA HIS A 99 10.99 24.84 18.95
C HIS A 99 11.95 25.50 19.96
N GLU A 100 13.14 24.92 20.20
CA GLU A 100 14.19 25.53 21.03
C GLU A 100 14.83 26.76 20.37
N GLU A 101 14.98 26.78 19.04
CA GLU A 101 15.59 27.93 18.33
C GLU A 101 14.67 29.16 18.27
N LYS A 102 13.37 29.03 18.61
CA LYS A 102 12.38 30.10 18.59
C LYS A 102 12.03 30.69 19.96
N VAL A 103 12.79 30.36 21.01
CA VAL A 103 12.64 30.92 22.37
C VAL A 103 13.80 31.85 22.70
#